data_AF-A0A431TJK1-F1
#
_entry.id   AF-A0A431TJK1-F1
#
_cell.length_a   1.000
_cell.length_b   1.000
_cell.length_c   1.000
_cell.angle_alpha   90.00
_cell.angle_beta   90.00
_cell.angle_gamma   90.00
#
_symmetry.space_group_name_H-M   'P 1'
#
loop_
_entity.id
_entity.type
_entity.pdbx_description
1 polymer ?
#
loop_
_entity_poly.entity_id
_entity_poly.type
_entity_poly.pdbx_seq_one_letter_code
_entity_poly.pdbx_strand_id
1 'polypeptide(L)'
;MFKRIAKLFGHGTEPKPDQVCSAPLALNQIASGAEDESTSERREASAHFMRLLTAHLAEDERRRLVDMMLASFDTYGNSSEALEEIALGKAGQKTGQWLVIQCDWKAPEELEWQVAEVSASFGIAERWSWGLCDERARTVPGGLSEAANWAAPLGFEMLHIDLGSDTYFAVLIKKAEVERAYQTALSAGLKVLRTPEFKQSHA
;
A
#
# COMPACT_ATOMS: atom_id res chain seq x y z
N MET A 1 47.65 -42.87 -24.45
CA MET A 1 48.96 -42.75 -23.75
C MET A 1 48.63 -42.57 -22.26
N PHE A 2 49.11 -43.41 -21.33
CA PHE A 2 50.46 -43.41 -20.70
C PHE A 2 50.76 -42.10 -19.97
N LYS A 3 51.08 -41.99 -18.66
CA LYS A 3 51.16 -42.87 -17.44
C LYS A 3 50.65 -42.00 -16.24
N ARG A 4 50.27 -42.41 -15.01
CA ARG A 4 50.49 -43.54 -14.04
C ARG A 4 51.80 -43.53 -13.22
N ILE A 5 51.68 -43.71 -11.88
CA ILE A 5 52.74 -43.96 -10.85
C ILE A 5 53.67 -42.75 -10.55
N ALA A 6 54.04 -42.38 -9.31
CA ALA A 6 53.61 -42.71 -7.92
C ALA A 6 54.18 -41.63 -6.94
N LYS A 7 53.45 -41.13 -5.91
CA LYS A 7 53.30 -41.59 -4.51
C LYS A 7 54.57 -41.56 -3.62
N LEU A 8 54.55 -40.77 -2.53
CA LEU A 8 55.30 -40.99 -1.27
C LEU A 8 54.59 -40.28 -0.10
N PHE A 9 54.99 -40.55 1.16
CA PHE A 9 54.14 -40.37 2.36
C PHE A 9 54.58 -39.23 3.31
N GLY A 10 53.61 -38.75 4.10
CA GLY A 10 53.82 -38.04 5.37
C GLY A 10 52.63 -38.28 6.30
N HIS A 11 52.86 -38.68 7.57
CA HIS A 11 51.81 -38.90 8.56
C HIS A 11 51.42 -37.61 9.28
N GLY A 12 50.13 -37.46 9.63
CA GLY A 12 49.64 -36.34 10.44
C GLY A 12 48.15 -36.43 10.78
N THR A 13 47.85 -37.14 11.88
CA THR A 13 46.63 -37.04 12.73
C THR A 13 45.28 -36.64 12.10
N GLU A 14 44.32 -37.57 12.11
CA GLU A 14 42.88 -37.24 12.01
C GLU A 14 42.43 -36.41 13.23
N PRO A 15 41.70 -35.29 13.05
CA PRO A 15 40.84 -34.73 14.08
C PRO A 15 39.50 -35.50 14.13
N LYS A 16 38.93 -35.64 15.33
CA LYS A 16 37.59 -36.22 15.53
C LYS A 16 36.50 -35.40 14.82
N PRO A 17 35.36 -36.04 14.45
CA PRO A 17 34.12 -35.34 14.12
C PRO A 17 33.41 -34.85 15.40
N ASP A 18 34.04 -33.96 16.17
CA ASP A 18 33.41 -33.35 17.33
C ASP A 18 32.45 -32.22 16.89
N GLN A 19 31.16 -32.48 17.11
CA GLN A 19 30.05 -31.51 17.12
C GLN A 19 29.85 -30.64 15.86
N VAL A 20 28.99 -31.13 14.95
CA VAL A 20 28.09 -30.23 14.22
C VAL A 20 27.25 -29.48 15.26
N CYS A 21 27.49 -28.19 15.42
CA CYS A 21 26.70 -27.33 16.29
C CYS A 21 25.37 -27.04 15.61
N SER A 22 24.42 -27.96 15.74
CA SER A 22 23.07 -27.83 15.18
C SER A 22 22.35 -26.65 15.82
N ALA A 23 22.29 -25.53 15.10
CA ALA A 23 21.38 -24.44 15.43
C ALA A 23 19.95 -25.00 15.59
N PRO A 24 19.19 -24.62 16.63
CA PRO A 24 17.93 -25.30 16.93
C PRO A 24 16.91 -25.16 15.81
N LEU A 25 16.48 -26.29 15.22
CA LEU A 25 15.36 -26.33 14.27
C LEU A 25 14.10 -25.63 14.83
N ALA A 26 13.91 -25.70 16.16
CA ALA A 26 12.85 -25.01 16.87
C ALA A 26 12.91 -23.47 16.73
N LEU A 27 14.08 -22.84 16.69
CA LEU A 27 14.16 -21.38 16.53
C LEU A 27 13.76 -20.96 15.11
N ASN A 28 14.18 -21.71 14.08
CA ASN A 28 13.75 -21.44 12.72
C ASN A 28 12.25 -21.70 12.51
N GLN A 29 11.69 -22.72 13.16
CA GLN A 29 10.24 -23.02 13.11
C GLN A 29 9.38 -21.99 13.86
N ILE A 30 9.88 -21.43 14.96
CA ILE A 30 9.22 -20.33 15.68
C ILE A 30 9.29 -19.03 14.86
N ALA A 31 10.45 -18.75 14.23
CA ALA A 31 10.61 -17.60 13.35
C ALA A 31 9.66 -17.68 12.13
N SER A 32 9.68 -18.79 11.39
CA SER A 32 8.79 -18.96 10.23
C SER A 32 7.31 -18.90 10.64
N GLY A 33 6.92 -19.53 11.74
CA GLY A 33 5.55 -19.49 12.24
C GLY A 33 5.07 -18.07 12.57
N ALA A 34 5.93 -17.24 13.16
CA ALA A 34 5.61 -15.84 13.45
C ALA A 34 5.61 -14.95 12.19
N GLU A 35 6.47 -15.23 11.21
CA GLU A 35 6.48 -14.55 9.91
C GLU A 35 5.24 -14.91 9.08
N ASP A 36 4.80 -16.17 9.09
CA ASP A 36 3.58 -16.68 8.46
C ASP A 36 2.32 -16.07 9.13
N GLU A 37 2.23 -16.11 10.46
CA GLU A 37 1.12 -15.55 11.25
C GLU A 37 0.98 -14.04 11.01
N SER A 38 2.07 -13.29 11.12
CA SER A 38 2.10 -11.84 10.86
C SER A 38 1.78 -11.49 9.40
N THR A 39 2.09 -12.39 8.44
CA THR A 39 1.70 -12.22 7.03
C THR A 39 0.20 -12.47 6.82
N SER A 40 -0.38 -13.47 7.51
CA SER A 40 -1.83 -13.70 7.50
C SER A 40 -2.60 -12.52 8.11
N GLU A 41 -2.14 -11.96 9.22
CA GLU A 41 -2.73 -10.75 9.82
C GLU A 41 -2.72 -9.56 8.86
N ARG A 42 -1.57 -9.26 8.23
CA ARG A 42 -1.46 -8.20 7.21
C ARG A 42 -2.40 -8.43 6.02
N ARG A 43 -2.57 -9.68 5.60
CA ARG A 43 -3.45 -10.09 4.49
C ARG A 43 -4.92 -9.89 4.81
N GLU A 44 -5.36 -10.29 6.01
CA GLU A 44 -6.74 -10.06 6.48
C GLU A 44 -7.03 -8.57 6.67
N ALA A 45 -6.09 -7.83 7.28
CA ALA A 45 -6.19 -6.38 7.40
C ALA A 45 -6.27 -5.69 6.03
N SER A 46 -5.48 -6.12 5.03
CA SER A 46 -5.55 -5.62 3.66
C SER A 46 -6.94 -5.80 3.05
N ALA A 47 -7.52 -7.00 3.18
CA ALA A 47 -8.88 -7.28 2.69
C ALA A 47 -9.95 -6.48 3.44
N HIS A 48 -9.78 -6.23 4.73
CA HIS A 48 -10.70 -5.41 5.53
C HIS A 48 -10.58 -3.92 5.16
N PHE A 49 -9.37 -3.38 5.01
CA PHE A 49 -9.13 -2.01 4.55
C PHE A 49 -9.79 -1.76 3.18
N MET A 50 -9.57 -2.67 2.22
CA MET A 50 -10.21 -2.58 0.91
C MET A 50 -11.74 -2.64 0.95
N ARG A 51 -12.35 -3.42 1.86
CA ARG A 51 -13.82 -3.42 2.07
C ARG A 51 -14.33 -2.08 2.62
N LEU A 52 -13.51 -1.32 3.33
CA LEU A 52 -13.84 0.03 3.82
C LEU A 52 -13.67 1.07 2.71
N LEU A 53 -12.58 1.04 1.94
CA LEU A 53 -12.38 1.92 0.78
C LEU A 53 -13.54 1.78 -0.22
N THR A 54 -13.85 0.55 -0.62
CA THR A 54 -14.85 0.22 -1.63
C THR A 54 -16.29 0.16 -1.10
N ALA A 55 -16.55 0.59 0.14
CA ALA A 55 -17.87 0.54 0.78
C ALA A 55 -18.95 1.42 0.11
N HIS A 56 -18.57 2.25 -0.86
CA HIS A 56 -19.45 3.07 -1.68
C HIS A 56 -19.80 2.44 -3.03
N LEU A 57 -19.04 1.43 -3.49
CA LEU A 57 -19.22 0.79 -4.78
C LEU A 57 -20.29 -0.31 -4.75
N ALA A 58 -20.74 -0.71 -5.94
CA ALA A 58 -21.59 -1.88 -6.12
C ALA A 58 -20.87 -3.16 -5.65
N GLU A 59 -21.63 -4.11 -5.10
CA GLU A 59 -21.10 -5.31 -4.43
C GLU A 59 -20.13 -6.14 -5.29
N ASP A 60 -20.43 -6.33 -6.58
CA ASP A 60 -19.57 -7.11 -7.47
C ASP A 60 -18.21 -6.41 -7.73
N GLU A 61 -18.21 -5.08 -7.82
CA GLU A 61 -16.97 -4.30 -8.00
C GLU A 61 -16.14 -4.23 -6.72
N ARG A 62 -16.81 -4.02 -5.58
CA ARG A 62 -16.21 -4.16 -4.25
C ARG A 62 -15.53 -5.52 -4.08
N ARG A 63 -16.24 -6.61 -4.38
CA ARG A 63 -15.71 -7.97 -4.27
C ARG A 63 -14.51 -8.16 -5.18
N ARG A 64 -14.62 -7.80 -6.46
CA ARG A 64 -13.55 -7.88 -7.45
C ARG A 64 -12.26 -7.17 -7.00
N LEU A 65 -12.38 -5.98 -6.41
CA LEU A 65 -11.24 -5.20 -5.92
C LEU A 65 -10.63 -5.78 -4.62
N VAL A 66 -11.44 -6.37 -3.74
CA VAL A 66 -10.96 -7.08 -2.54
C VAL A 66 -10.25 -8.39 -2.91
N ASP A 67 -10.81 -9.15 -3.85
CA ASP A 67 -10.21 -10.39 -4.36
C ASP A 67 -8.90 -10.10 -5.11
N MET A 68 -8.84 -8.98 -5.84
CA MET A 68 -7.63 -8.51 -6.51
C MET A 68 -6.55 -8.05 -5.53
N MET A 69 -6.89 -7.28 -4.48
CA MET A 69 -5.96 -6.91 -3.42
C MET A 69 -5.35 -8.16 -2.78
N LEU A 70 -6.16 -9.20 -2.51
CA LEU A 70 -5.68 -10.46 -1.96
C LEU A 70 -4.75 -11.19 -2.92
N ALA A 71 -5.10 -11.30 -4.21
CA ALA A 71 -4.27 -11.95 -5.22
C ALA A 71 -2.93 -11.22 -5.46
N SER A 72 -2.93 -9.89 -5.45
CA SER A 72 -1.70 -9.10 -5.52
C SER A 72 -0.89 -9.22 -4.23
N PHE A 73 -1.51 -9.20 -3.04
CA PHE A 73 -0.80 -9.45 -1.78
C PHE A 73 -0.14 -10.85 -1.77
N ASP A 74 -0.83 -11.87 -2.28
CA ASP A 74 -0.29 -13.24 -2.43
C ASP A 74 0.85 -13.33 -3.48
N THR A 75 0.99 -12.31 -4.35
CA THR A 75 2.04 -12.22 -5.37
C THR A 75 3.27 -11.44 -4.88
N TYR A 76 3.06 -10.29 -4.21
CA TYR A 76 4.12 -9.37 -3.78
C TYR A 76 4.49 -9.48 -2.28
N GLY A 77 3.73 -10.25 -1.49
CA GLY A 77 3.94 -10.42 -0.05
C GLY A 77 3.66 -9.18 0.81
N ASN A 78 3.20 -8.08 0.21
CA ASN A 78 2.99 -6.81 0.89
C ASN A 78 1.80 -6.02 0.34
N SER A 79 1.28 -5.14 1.18
CA SER A 79 0.06 -4.36 0.96
C SER A 79 0.27 -3.14 0.06
N SER A 80 1.51 -2.64 -0.04
CA SER A 80 1.80 -1.41 -0.79
C SER A 80 1.75 -1.65 -2.29
N GLU A 81 2.51 -2.64 -2.79
CA GLU A 81 2.46 -3.05 -4.20
C GLU A 81 1.06 -3.58 -4.58
N ALA A 82 0.39 -4.28 -3.65
CA ALA A 82 -0.98 -4.74 -3.86
C ALA A 82 -1.98 -3.59 -4.04
N LEU A 83 -1.82 -2.48 -3.32
CA LEU A 83 -2.64 -1.28 -3.49
C LEU A 83 -2.23 -0.43 -4.71
N GLU A 84 -0.94 -0.43 -5.07
CA GLU A 84 -0.46 0.25 -6.29
C GLU A 84 -1.04 -0.42 -7.56
N GLU A 85 -1.13 -1.74 -7.62
CA GLU A 85 -1.84 -2.47 -8.70
C GLU A 85 -3.36 -2.19 -8.71
N ILE A 86 -3.98 -1.89 -7.56
CA ILE A 86 -5.38 -1.44 -7.50
C ILE A 86 -5.54 -0.02 -8.05
N ALA A 87 -4.57 0.87 -7.83
CA ALA A 87 -4.62 2.27 -8.25
C ALA A 87 -4.19 2.48 -9.72
N LEU A 88 -3.13 1.80 -10.16
CA LEU A 88 -2.42 1.99 -11.43
C LEU A 88 -2.53 0.80 -12.39
N GLY A 89 -2.79 -0.40 -11.87
CA GLY A 89 -2.80 -1.64 -12.65
C GLY A 89 -3.90 -1.66 -13.71
N LYS A 90 -3.64 -2.33 -14.84
CA LYS A 90 -4.56 -2.40 -16.00
C LYS A 90 -5.96 -2.97 -15.69
N ALA A 91 -6.09 -3.63 -14.55
CA ALA A 91 -7.34 -4.21 -14.07
C ALA A 91 -7.80 -3.63 -12.71
N GLY A 92 -7.15 -2.56 -12.23
CA GLY A 92 -7.45 -1.87 -10.96
C GLY A 92 -8.78 -1.10 -10.99
N GLN A 93 -8.81 0.12 -10.44
CA GLN A 93 -9.98 0.99 -10.46
C GLN A 93 -10.42 1.40 -11.88
N LYS A 94 -11.69 1.82 -12.02
CA LYS A 94 -12.33 2.12 -13.32
C LYS A 94 -12.95 3.51 -13.31
N THR A 95 -13.02 4.17 -14.47
CA THR A 95 -13.76 5.42 -14.70
C THR A 95 -15.18 5.35 -14.14
N GLY A 96 -15.61 6.37 -13.40
CA GLY A 96 -16.87 6.43 -12.65
C GLY A 96 -16.94 5.53 -11.40
N GLN A 97 -15.87 4.79 -11.08
CA GLN A 97 -15.74 3.88 -9.93
C GLN A 97 -14.37 4.05 -9.24
N TRP A 98 -13.78 5.25 -9.32
CA TRP A 98 -12.49 5.55 -8.69
C TRP A 98 -12.60 5.56 -7.16
N LEU A 99 -11.55 5.10 -6.48
CA LEU A 99 -11.42 5.07 -5.02
C LEU A 99 -10.09 5.66 -4.51
N VAL A 100 -9.07 5.73 -5.37
CA VAL A 100 -7.73 6.28 -5.07
C VAL A 100 -7.42 7.42 -6.03
N ILE A 101 -7.10 8.59 -5.50
CA ILE A 101 -6.39 9.65 -6.23
C ILE A 101 -4.93 9.22 -6.30
N GLN A 102 -4.33 9.22 -7.50
CA GLN A 102 -2.93 8.87 -7.76
C GLN A 102 -2.30 9.98 -8.60
N CYS A 103 -1.34 10.75 -8.07
CA CYS A 103 -0.89 11.97 -8.74
C CYS A 103 0.64 12.12 -8.64
N ASP A 104 1.34 12.01 -9.78
CA ASP A 104 2.77 12.32 -9.90
C ASP A 104 3.03 13.75 -9.40
N TRP A 105 4.09 13.95 -8.61
CA TRP A 105 4.38 15.23 -7.97
C TRP A 105 4.52 16.43 -8.93
N LYS A 106 4.73 16.20 -10.23
CA LYS A 106 4.86 17.21 -11.28
C LYS A 106 3.57 17.46 -12.07
N ALA A 107 2.49 16.74 -11.79
CA ALA A 107 1.24 16.76 -12.56
C ALA A 107 0.02 17.33 -11.78
N PRO A 108 0.09 18.52 -11.15
CA PRO A 108 -1.04 19.10 -10.41
C PRO A 108 -2.27 19.37 -11.28
N GLU A 109 -2.12 19.45 -12.61
CA GLU A 109 -3.23 19.51 -13.57
C GLU A 109 -4.12 18.26 -13.53
N GLU A 110 -3.61 17.09 -13.10
CA GLU A 110 -4.44 15.88 -13.00
C GLU A 110 -5.37 15.88 -11.79
N LEU A 111 -5.00 16.61 -10.73
CA LEU A 111 -5.63 16.45 -9.43
C LEU A 111 -7.13 16.83 -9.45
N GLU A 112 -7.52 17.86 -10.19
CA GLU A 112 -8.91 18.32 -10.22
C GLU A 112 -9.85 17.29 -10.86
N TRP A 113 -9.43 16.62 -11.94
CA TRP A 113 -10.26 15.58 -12.56
C TRP A 113 -10.29 14.29 -11.74
N GLN A 114 -9.19 13.92 -11.08
CA GLN A 114 -9.14 12.74 -10.21
C GLN A 114 -9.95 12.91 -8.93
N VAL A 115 -9.85 14.07 -8.26
CA VAL A 115 -10.70 14.41 -7.11
C VAL A 115 -12.18 14.34 -7.51
N ALA A 116 -12.52 14.79 -8.72
CA ALA A 116 -13.90 14.73 -9.22
C ALA A 116 -14.38 13.32 -9.58
N GLU A 117 -13.53 12.45 -10.14
CA GLU A 117 -13.88 11.03 -10.39
C GLU A 117 -14.11 10.27 -9.08
N VAL A 118 -13.24 10.48 -8.08
CA VAL A 118 -13.40 9.88 -6.74
C VAL A 118 -14.61 10.47 -6.01
N SER A 119 -14.85 11.79 -6.05
CA SER A 119 -16.03 12.35 -5.39
C SER A 119 -17.34 11.91 -6.05
N ALA A 120 -17.35 11.74 -7.37
CA ALA A 120 -18.51 11.24 -8.11
C ALA A 120 -18.85 9.77 -7.79
N SER A 121 -17.87 8.91 -7.52
CA SER A 121 -18.14 7.51 -7.12
C SER A 121 -18.83 7.41 -5.76
N PHE A 122 -18.57 8.36 -4.85
CA PHE A 122 -19.31 8.53 -3.59
C PHE A 122 -20.70 9.19 -3.76
N GLY A 123 -21.06 9.65 -4.97
CA GLY A 123 -22.30 10.36 -5.24
C GLY A 123 -22.32 11.82 -4.81
N ILE A 124 -21.14 12.44 -4.61
CA ILE A 124 -21.03 13.86 -4.26
C ILE A 124 -21.34 14.71 -5.49
N ALA A 125 -22.21 15.71 -5.34
CA ALA A 125 -22.67 16.57 -6.43
C ALA A 125 -21.83 17.85 -6.56
N GLU A 126 -21.27 18.35 -5.46
CA GLU A 126 -20.23 19.38 -5.51
C GLU A 126 -19.00 18.86 -6.24
N ARG A 127 -18.30 19.77 -6.93
CA ARG A 127 -16.96 19.53 -7.46
C ARG A 127 -15.97 20.38 -6.67
N TRP A 128 -14.83 19.79 -6.33
CA TRP A 128 -13.66 20.59 -5.98
C TRP A 128 -13.10 21.23 -7.26
N SER A 129 -12.47 22.38 -7.09
CA SER A 129 -11.59 22.98 -8.10
C SER A 129 -10.43 23.67 -7.39
N TRP A 130 -9.34 23.91 -8.10
CA TRP A 130 -8.25 24.73 -7.59
C TRP A 130 -8.75 26.12 -7.12
N GLY A 131 -8.15 26.63 -6.05
CA GLY A 131 -8.39 28.00 -5.58
C GLY A 131 -7.91 29.09 -6.56
N LEU A 132 -8.06 30.35 -6.16
CA LEU A 132 -7.58 31.52 -6.92
C LEU A 132 -6.06 31.73 -6.80
N CYS A 133 -5.29 30.64 -6.96
CA CYS A 133 -3.83 30.63 -7.00
C CYS A 133 -3.31 30.74 -8.44
N ASP A 134 -2.07 31.24 -8.60
CA ASP A 134 -1.32 31.10 -9.86
C ASP A 134 -1.11 29.60 -10.12
N GLU A 135 -1.31 29.16 -11.37
CA GLU A 135 -1.08 27.77 -11.78
C GLU A 135 0.36 27.33 -11.48
N ARG A 136 1.32 28.26 -11.53
CA ARG A 136 2.73 28.06 -11.19
C ARG A 136 2.99 27.84 -9.70
N ALA A 137 2.02 28.12 -8.84
CA ALA A 137 2.06 27.89 -7.40
C ALA A 137 1.29 26.63 -6.97
N ARG A 138 0.65 25.92 -7.92
CA ARG A 138 -0.04 24.65 -7.63
C ARG A 138 0.99 23.54 -7.40
N THR A 139 0.83 22.81 -6.30
CA THR A 139 1.62 21.62 -5.97
C THR A 139 0.68 20.50 -5.55
N VAL A 140 1.02 19.24 -5.84
CA VAL A 140 0.13 18.11 -5.50
C VAL A 140 -0.16 18.02 -3.99
N PRO A 141 0.82 18.19 -3.07
CA PRO A 141 0.54 18.24 -1.63
C PRO A 141 -0.37 19.41 -1.21
N GLY A 142 -0.25 20.58 -1.87
CA GLY A 142 -1.10 21.74 -1.63
C GLY A 142 -2.54 21.52 -2.10
N GLY A 143 -2.71 20.96 -3.30
CA GLY A 143 -4.02 20.63 -3.84
C GLY A 143 -4.73 19.53 -3.05
N LEU A 144 -4.03 18.45 -2.69
CA LEU A 144 -4.56 17.39 -1.82
C LEU A 144 -4.97 17.97 -0.46
N SER A 145 -4.19 18.92 0.05
CA SER A 145 -4.46 19.67 1.28
C SER A 145 -5.69 20.58 1.21
N GLU A 146 -6.03 21.12 0.03
CA GLU A 146 -7.24 21.91 -0.25
C GLU A 146 -8.45 21.00 -0.49
N ALA A 147 -8.31 19.95 -1.30
CA ALA A 147 -9.35 18.95 -1.56
C ALA A 147 -9.81 18.26 -0.27
N ALA A 148 -8.88 17.93 0.63
CA ALA A 148 -9.19 17.41 1.96
C ALA A 148 -9.98 18.41 2.84
N ASN A 149 -9.65 19.71 2.77
CA ASN A 149 -10.40 20.76 3.48
C ASN A 149 -11.83 20.91 2.91
N TRP A 150 -12.01 20.74 1.59
CA TRP A 150 -13.30 20.78 0.90
C TRP A 150 -14.16 19.55 1.19
N ALA A 151 -13.57 18.35 1.29
CA ALA A 151 -14.29 17.12 1.60
C ALA A 151 -14.74 17.03 3.07
N ALA A 152 -14.06 17.72 3.99
CA ALA A 152 -14.35 17.73 5.43
C ALA A 152 -15.79 18.14 5.81
N PRO A 153 -16.36 19.27 5.32
CA PRO A 153 -17.76 19.63 5.58
C PRO A 153 -18.77 18.68 4.91
N LEU A 154 -18.37 17.96 3.86
CA LEU A 154 -19.22 16.98 3.16
C LEU A 154 -19.33 15.64 3.91
N GLY A 155 -18.70 15.51 5.09
CA GLY A 155 -18.75 14.31 5.93
C GLY A 155 -17.67 13.26 5.63
N PHE A 156 -16.59 13.67 4.95
CA PHE A 156 -15.46 12.82 4.61
C PHE A 156 -14.18 13.25 5.33
N GLU A 157 -13.17 12.39 5.35
CA GLU A 157 -11.81 12.70 5.76
C GLU A 157 -10.85 12.04 4.77
N MET A 158 -9.82 12.78 4.34
CA MET A 158 -8.82 12.28 3.38
C MET A 158 -7.63 11.69 4.13
N LEU A 159 -7.36 10.41 3.85
CA LEU A 159 -6.14 9.71 4.26
C LEU A 159 -5.17 9.69 3.07
N HIS A 160 -3.90 9.95 3.34
CA HIS A 160 -2.81 9.94 2.38
C HIS A 160 -1.98 8.69 2.61
N ILE A 161 -1.64 7.97 1.56
CA ILE A 161 -0.97 6.67 1.64
C ILE A 161 0.38 6.80 0.96
N ASP A 162 1.45 6.56 1.71
CA ASP A 162 2.82 6.60 1.21
C ASP A 162 3.25 5.18 0.82
N LEU A 163 3.32 4.97 -0.50
CA LEU A 163 3.77 3.71 -1.11
C LEU A 163 5.27 3.72 -1.44
N GLY A 164 6.00 4.80 -1.10
CA GLY A 164 7.44 4.94 -1.34
C GLY A 164 7.84 5.33 -2.77
N SER A 165 6.91 5.81 -3.59
CA SER A 165 7.15 6.27 -4.97
C SER A 165 6.93 7.79 -5.14
N ASP A 166 7.30 8.32 -6.30
CA ASP A 166 7.14 9.73 -6.71
C ASP A 166 5.64 10.15 -6.89
N THR A 167 4.70 9.22 -6.70
CA THR A 167 3.26 9.41 -6.86
C THR A 167 2.58 9.56 -5.50
N TYR A 168 1.78 10.62 -5.33
CA TYR A 168 0.92 10.79 -4.15
C TYR A 168 -0.35 9.97 -4.28
N PHE A 169 -0.62 9.09 -3.31
CA PHE A 169 -1.87 8.34 -3.22
C PHE A 169 -2.76 8.88 -2.09
N ALA A 170 -4.04 9.12 -2.37
CA ALA A 170 -4.99 9.58 -1.37
C ALA A 170 -6.39 8.96 -1.56
N VAL A 171 -7.08 8.73 -0.44
CA VAL A 171 -8.41 8.11 -0.40
C VAL A 171 -9.38 8.94 0.44
N LEU A 172 -10.62 9.07 -0.04
CA LEU A 172 -11.71 9.67 0.74
C LEU A 172 -12.41 8.59 1.57
N ILE A 173 -12.49 8.78 2.89
CA ILE A 173 -13.23 7.89 3.80
C ILE A 173 -14.42 8.65 4.39
N LYS A 174 -15.58 8.01 4.51
CA LYS A 174 -16.71 8.57 5.28
C LYS A 174 -16.28 8.73 6.73
N LYS A 175 -16.49 9.90 7.33
CA LYS A 175 -15.95 10.28 8.65
C LYS A 175 -16.37 9.36 9.81
N ALA A 176 -17.46 8.60 9.66
CA ALA A 176 -17.87 7.56 10.61
C ALA A 176 -16.95 6.31 10.63
N GLU A 177 -16.29 5.98 9.51
CA GLU A 177 -15.41 4.81 9.38
C GLU A 177 -13.92 5.19 9.35
N VAL A 178 -13.55 6.49 9.37
CA VAL A 178 -12.13 6.90 9.15
C VAL A 178 -11.17 6.34 10.19
N GLU A 179 -11.55 6.30 11.47
CA GLU A 179 -10.70 5.72 12.51
C GLU A 179 -10.44 4.23 12.23
N ARG A 180 -11.49 3.50 11.87
CA ARG A 180 -11.40 2.08 11.53
C ARG A 180 -10.54 1.86 10.29
N ALA A 181 -10.73 2.65 9.24
CA ALA A 181 -9.92 2.57 8.02
C ALA A 181 -8.44 2.87 8.29
N TYR A 182 -8.15 3.88 9.11
CA TYR A 182 -6.80 4.25 9.53
C TYR A 182 -6.13 3.13 10.33
N GLN A 183 -6.77 2.60 11.37
CA GLN A 183 -6.23 1.49 12.16
C GLN A 183 -6.04 0.21 11.31
N THR A 184 -7.01 -0.13 10.46
CA THR A 184 -6.91 -1.31 9.58
C THR A 184 -5.82 -1.16 8.51
N ALA A 185 -5.56 0.05 8.00
CA ALA A 185 -4.41 0.32 7.13
C ALA A 185 -3.07 0.12 7.84
N LEU A 186 -2.95 0.59 9.09
CA LEU A 186 -1.76 0.35 9.92
C LEU A 186 -1.57 -1.14 10.21
N SER A 187 -2.63 -1.89 10.51
CA SER A 187 -2.57 -3.36 10.67
C SER A 187 -2.21 -4.08 9.36
N ALA A 188 -2.56 -3.52 8.20
CA ALA A 188 -2.09 -4.00 6.90
C ALA A 188 -0.62 -3.65 6.63
N GLY A 189 0.06 -2.88 7.49
CA GLY A 189 1.43 -2.42 7.29
C GLY A 189 1.58 -1.26 6.29
N LEU A 190 0.47 -0.60 5.91
CA LEU A 190 0.51 0.59 5.06
C LEU A 190 0.96 1.81 5.87
N LYS A 191 1.87 2.61 5.30
CA LYS A 191 2.22 3.92 5.84
C LYS A 191 1.13 4.93 5.46
N VAL A 192 0.20 5.17 6.38
CA VAL A 192 -0.92 6.10 6.20
C VAL A 192 -0.74 7.35 7.08
N LEU A 193 -1.06 8.52 6.51
CA LEU A 193 -1.03 9.82 7.18
C LEU A 193 -2.41 10.47 7.08
N ARG A 194 -2.85 11.13 8.16
CA ARG A 194 -3.98 12.07 8.11
C ARG A 194 -3.54 13.38 7.49
N THR A 195 -4.49 14.12 6.94
CA THR A 195 -4.23 15.43 6.30
C THR A 195 -3.38 16.41 7.14
N PRO A 196 -3.52 16.53 8.48
CA PRO A 196 -2.64 17.40 9.27
C PRO A 196 -1.18 16.91 9.36
N GLU A 197 -0.95 15.60 9.34
CA GLU A 197 0.39 14.98 9.37
C GLU A 197 1.04 15.11 7.98
N PHE A 198 0.29 14.80 6.92
CA PHE A 198 0.69 15.00 5.53
C PHE A 198 1.05 16.47 5.23
N LYS A 199 0.34 17.44 5.82
CA LYS A 199 0.70 18.86 5.74
C LYS A 199 2.05 19.15 6.38
N GLN A 200 2.36 18.54 7.52
CA GLN A 200 3.64 18.75 8.24
C GLN A 200 4.84 18.09 7.56
N SER A 201 4.65 17.03 6.76
CA SER A 201 5.75 16.43 5.98
C SER A 201 6.06 17.16 4.66
N HIS A 202 5.31 18.20 4.30
CA HIS A 202 5.43 18.94 3.03
C HIS A 202 5.38 20.47 3.22
N ALA A 203 5.80 20.97 4.39
CA ALA A 203 5.83 22.39 4.76
C ALA A 203 7.25 22.89 5.03
#